data_AF-A0A520GE31-F1
#
_entry.id   AF-A0A520GE31-F1
#
_cell.length_a   1.000
_cell.length_b   1.000
_cell.length_c   1.000
_cell.angle_alpha   90.00
_cell.angle_beta   90.00
_cell.angle_gamma   90.00
#
_symmetry.space_group_name_H-M   'P 1'
#
loop_
_entity.id
_entity.type
_entity.pdbx_description
1 polymer ?
#
loop_
_entity_poly.entity_id
_entity_poly.type
_entity_poly.pdbx_seq_one_letter_code
_entity_poly.pdbx_strand_id
1 'polypeptide(L)'
;MRDLTTAPLFIRLGRRMRAPPGSQVGAIRRVNISNVVVSGANAPFASIVAGLPEAPVEDVRISNLTVVHGGGGTAADAVRQVPEEADHYPEPSMFGVTPAYGLYVRHARNLEVHHADLRSAGPEGRPPVLLDDVDGAGFDHVRFARGTAAATFVLRRVRGIAIQDAQGVADLARSDHAQAAF
;
A
#
# COMPACT_ATOMS: atom_id res chain seq x y z
N MET A 1 -17.21 -5.98 2.88
CA MET A 1 -17.12 -6.54 1.51
C MET A 1 -16.66 -7.99 1.61
N ARG A 2 -17.12 -8.88 0.72
CA ARG A 2 -16.80 -10.31 0.75
C ARG A 2 -16.39 -10.81 -0.64
N ASP A 3 -15.50 -11.79 -0.68
CA ASP A 3 -15.10 -12.54 -1.88
C ASP A 3 -14.69 -11.61 -3.04
N LEU A 4 -13.86 -10.62 -2.70
CA LEU A 4 -13.37 -9.62 -3.64
C LEU A 4 -12.40 -10.26 -4.62
N THR A 5 -12.74 -10.21 -5.90
CA THR A 5 -11.91 -10.73 -7.00
C THR A 5 -10.73 -9.82 -7.38
N THR A 6 -10.64 -8.64 -6.74
CA THR A 6 -9.66 -7.59 -7.02
C THR A 6 -9.10 -7.00 -5.72
N ALA A 7 -8.24 -5.97 -5.83
CA ALA A 7 -7.62 -5.30 -4.69
C ALA A 7 -8.68 -4.78 -3.69
N PRO A 8 -8.50 -4.98 -2.36
CA PRO A 8 -9.41 -4.47 -1.34
C PRO A 8 -9.60 -2.95 -1.37
N LEU A 9 -8.50 -2.22 -1.60
CA LEU A 9 -8.45 -0.78 -1.82
C LEU A 9 -7.53 -0.52 -3.01
N PHE A 10 -7.90 0.40 -3.90
CA PHE A 10 -7.10 0.77 -5.06
C PHE A 10 -7.12 2.28 -5.28
N ILE A 11 -6.01 2.94 -4.96
CA ILE A 11 -5.75 4.35 -5.26
C ILE A 11 -4.66 4.40 -6.32
N ARG A 12 -4.99 4.91 -7.50
CA ARG A 12 -4.07 4.95 -8.64
C ARG A 12 -4.15 6.30 -9.35
N LEU A 13 -3.03 7.03 -9.41
CA LEU A 13 -2.88 8.22 -10.25
C LEU A 13 -2.17 7.86 -11.56
N GLY A 14 -2.89 7.62 -12.66
CA GLY A 14 -2.30 7.36 -13.97
C GLY A 14 -2.10 8.61 -14.84
N ARG A 15 -1.27 8.50 -15.89
CA ARG A 15 -1.03 9.49 -16.94
C ARG A 15 -1.78 9.13 -18.23
N ARG A 16 -3.07 8.80 -18.13
CA ARG A 16 -3.87 8.46 -19.33
C ARG A 16 -4.10 9.64 -20.27
N MET A 17 -3.96 10.87 -19.76
CA MET A 17 -4.01 12.13 -20.52
C MET A 17 -5.17 12.22 -21.51
N ARG A 18 -6.36 11.76 -21.10
CA ARG A 18 -7.62 11.94 -21.86
C ARG A 18 -8.19 13.35 -21.71
N ALA A 19 -7.32 14.33 -21.79
CA ALA A 19 -7.59 15.76 -21.67
C ALA A 19 -6.96 16.48 -22.87
N PRO A 20 -7.33 17.74 -23.16
CA PRO A 20 -6.75 18.50 -24.26
C PRO A 20 -5.22 18.56 -24.20
N PRO A 21 -4.53 18.68 -25.35
CA PRO A 21 -3.08 18.87 -25.39
C PRO A 21 -2.61 20.00 -24.46
N GLY A 22 -1.53 19.77 -23.73
CA GLY A 22 -0.99 20.73 -22.75
C GLY A 22 -1.58 20.61 -21.34
N SER A 23 -2.55 19.72 -21.12
CA SER A 23 -3.02 19.41 -19.76
C SER A 23 -1.90 18.85 -18.89
N GLN A 24 -1.92 19.15 -17.60
CA GLN A 24 -1.01 18.57 -16.61
C GLN A 24 -1.57 17.25 -16.08
N VAL A 25 -0.70 16.42 -15.49
CA VAL A 25 -1.14 15.24 -14.72
C VAL A 25 -2.00 15.72 -13.55
N GLY A 26 -3.08 15.00 -13.26
CA GLY A 26 -3.95 15.31 -12.13
C GLY A 26 -3.28 15.06 -10.77
N ALA A 27 -4.02 15.30 -9.69
CA ALA A 27 -3.56 15.01 -8.34
C ALA A 27 -4.60 14.18 -7.58
N ILE A 28 -4.13 13.24 -6.76
CA ILE A 28 -4.95 12.55 -5.75
C ILE A 28 -4.37 12.92 -4.39
N ARG A 29 -5.16 13.64 -3.60
CA ARG A 29 -4.75 14.07 -2.25
C ARG A 29 -5.89 14.22 -1.28
N ARG A 30 -5.59 14.10 0.02
CA ARG A 30 -6.54 14.24 1.14
C ARG A 30 -7.63 13.18 1.08
N VAL A 31 -7.20 11.92 0.98
CA VAL A 31 -8.09 10.76 0.91
C VAL A 31 -8.25 10.17 2.30
N ASN A 32 -9.48 10.00 2.76
CA ASN A 32 -9.78 9.29 4.01
C ASN A 32 -10.61 8.04 3.71
N ILE A 33 -10.07 6.89 4.10
CA ILE A 33 -10.75 5.60 4.04
C ILE A 33 -10.86 5.07 5.47
N SER A 34 -12.08 4.82 5.93
CA SER A 34 -12.30 4.33 7.29
C SER A 34 -13.40 3.28 7.39
N ASN A 35 -13.28 2.41 8.40
CA ASN A 35 -14.30 1.43 8.79
C ASN A 35 -14.61 0.42 7.68
N VAL A 36 -13.55 -0.17 7.13
CA VAL A 36 -13.65 -1.12 6.02
C VAL A 36 -13.32 -2.53 6.53
N VAL A 37 -14.23 -3.48 6.29
CA VAL A 37 -14.03 -4.89 6.60
C VAL A 37 -14.12 -5.71 5.31
N VAL A 38 -13.08 -6.50 5.05
CA VAL A 38 -12.95 -7.36 3.86
C VAL A 38 -12.63 -8.79 4.29
N SER A 39 -13.41 -9.73 3.78
CA SER A 39 -13.15 -11.18 3.90
C SER A 39 -13.04 -11.82 2.52
N GLY A 40 -12.11 -12.75 2.33
CA GLY A 40 -11.94 -13.44 1.06
C GLY A 40 -11.36 -12.54 -0.04
N ALA A 41 -10.41 -11.66 0.31
CA ALA A 41 -9.70 -10.88 -0.70
C ALA A 41 -8.84 -11.77 -1.59
N ASN A 42 -8.90 -11.55 -2.90
CA ASN A 42 -8.14 -12.30 -3.89
C ASN A 42 -6.64 -12.21 -3.62
N ALA A 43 -5.97 -13.36 -3.61
CA ALA A 43 -4.59 -13.48 -3.17
C ALA A 43 -3.57 -12.63 -3.95
N PRO A 44 -3.65 -12.47 -5.29
CA PRO A 44 -2.63 -11.75 -6.05
C PRO A 44 -2.48 -10.27 -5.69
N PHE A 45 -3.51 -9.63 -5.13
CA PHE A 45 -3.56 -8.18 -4.97
C PHE A 45 -3.65 -7.75 -3.51
N ALA A 46 -2.66 -6.99 -3.05
CA ALA A 46 -2.77 -6.20 -1.83
C ALA A 46 -3.79 -5.06 -1.96
N SER A 47 -4.03 -4.34 -0.87
CA SER A 47 -4.47 -2.94 -0.98
C SER A 47 -3.36 -2.12 -1.63
N ILE A 48 -3.68 -1.27 -2.61
CA ILE A 48 -2.68 -0.58 -3.42
C ILE A 48 -2.88 0.93 -3.35
N VAL A 49 -1.80 1.66 -3.11
CA VAL A 49 -1.70 3.11 -3.30
C VAL A 49 -0.52 3.37 -4.25
N ALA A 50 -0.80 3.79 -5.48
CA ALA A 50 0.20 3.92 -6.53
C ALA A 50 0.10 5.27 -7.26
N GLY A 51 1.01 6.19 -6.94
CA GLY A 51 1.23 7.43 -7.69
C GLY A 51 2.07 7.25 -8.94
N LEU A 52 2.65 8.34 -9.41
CA LEU A 52 3.71 8.36 -10.43
C LEU A 52 4.99 8.95 -9.81
N PRO A 53 6.18 8.61 -10.33
CA PRO A 53 7.43 9.22 -9.88
C PRO A 53 7.39 10.75 -9.85
N GLU A 54 6.76 11.37 -10.85
CA GLU A 54 6.62 12.82 -11.00
C GLU A 54 5.39 13.41 -10.29
N ALA A 55 4.46 12.57 -9.84
CA ALA A 55 3.19 12.98 -9.23
C ALA A 55 2.77 11.95 -8.16
N PRO A 56 3.28 12.07 -6.92
CA PRO A 56 2.92 11.15 -5.85
C PRO A 56 1.46 11.30 -5.44
N VAL A 57 0.89 10.25 -4.84
CA VAL A 57 -0.38 10.35 -4.11
C VAL A 57 -0.09 10.94 -2.73
N GLU A 58 -0.86 11.94 -2.31
CA GLU A 58 -0.55 12.71 -1.08
C GLU A 58 -1.66 12.58 -0.02
N ASP A 59 -1.30 12.67 1.26
CA ASP A 59 -2.23 12.81 2.39
C ASP A 59 -3.34 11.74 2.40
N VAL A 60 -2.92 10.47 2.48
CA VAL A 60 -3.83 9.32 2.53
C VAL A 60 -3.93 8.82 3.95
N ARG A 61 -5.13 8.83 4.51
CA ARG A 61 -5.43 8.26 5.82
C ARG A 61 -6.31 7.01 5.67
N ILE A 62 -5.83 5.90 6.21
CA ILE A 62 -6.55 4.63 6.29
C ILE A 62 -6.74 4.30 7.77
N SER A 63 -7.98 4.08 8.20
CA SER A 63 -8.28 3.78 9.60
C SER A 63 -9.33 2.70 9.78
N ASN A 64 -9.25 1.92 10.86
CA ASN A 64 -10.22 0.87 11.18
C ASN A 64 -10.45 -0.09 10.00
N LEU A 65 -9.34 -0.64 9.49
CA LEU A 65 -9.32 -1.52 8.32
C LEU A 65 -9.13 -2.97 8.79
N THR A 66 -9.96 -3.89 8.32
CA THR A 66 -9.71 -5.33 8.46
C THR A 66 -9.74 -5.98 7.09
N VAL A 67 -8.68 -6.69 6.72
CA VAL A 67 -8.61 -7.43 5.45
C VAL A 67 -8.11 -8.84 5.69
N VAL A 68 -8.87 -9.83 5.24
CA VAL A 68 -8.46 -11.24 5.22
C VAL A 68 -8.24 -11.69 3.78
N HIS A 69 -6.97 -11.88 3.40
CA HIS A 69 -6.55 -12.41 2.10
C HIS A 69 -6.62 -13.94 2.08
N GLY A 70 -6.82 -14.52 0.89
CA GLY A 70 -6.76 -15.97 0.71
C GLY A 70 -5.38 -16.59 1.00
N GLY A 71 -4.30 -15.81 0.82
CA GLY A 71 -2.92 -16.31 0.88
C GLY A 71 -2.48 -17.04 -0.40
N GLY A 72 -1.25 -17.53 -0.41
CA GLY A 72 -0.65 -18.26 -1.54
C GLY A 72 0.46 -17.51 -2.26
N GLY A 73 0.79 -16.28 -1.86
CA GLY A 73 1.94 -15.57 -2.41
C GLY A 73 3.27 -16.22 -2.01
N THR A 74 4.26 -16.10 -2.88
CA THR A 74 5.57 -16.74 -2.73
C THR A 74 6.67 -15.73 -2.35
N ALA A 75 7.83 -16.23 -1.92
CA ALA A 75 9.01 -15.39 -1.72
C ALA A 75 9.52 -14.76 -3.04
N ALA A 76 9.27 -15.40 -4.18
CA ALA A 76 9.60 -14.83 -5.50
C ALA A 76 8.71 -13.63 -5.83
N ASP A 77 7.42 -13.69 -5.47
CA ASP A 77 6.51 -12.55 -5.63
C ASP A 77 6.96 -11.35 -4.80
N ALA A 78 7.50 -11.60 -3.60
CA ALA A 78 7.96 -10.55 -2.68
C ALA A 78 9.11 -9.68 -3.25
N VAL A 79 9.91 -10.24 -4.15
CA VAL A 79 11.04 -9.56 -4.78
C VAL A 79 10.74 -9.06 -6.19
N ARG A 80 9.52 -9.31 -6.69
CA ARG A 80 9.10 -8.88 -8.01
C ARG A 80 9.17 -7.34 -8.16
N GLN A 81 9.64 -6.91 -9.32
CA GLN A 81 9.52 -5.51 -9.75
C GLN A 81 8.19 -5.32 -10.47
N VAL A 82 7.37 -4.41 -9.96
CA VAL A 82 6.07 -4.08 -10.54
C VAL A 82 6.27 -3.01 -11.61
N PRO A 83 5.76 -3.17 -12.85
CA PRO A 83 5.86 -2.13 -13.88
C PRO A 83 5.11 -0.85 -13.48
N GLU A 84 5.50 0.31 -14.03
CA GLU A 84 4.88 1.60 -13.70
C GLU A 84 3.45 1.74 -14.24
N GLU A 85 3.22 1.25 -15.46
CA GLU A 85 1.92 1.26 -16.12
C GLU A 85 1.22 2.63 -16.07
N ALA A 86 1.96 3.69 -16.41
CA ALA A 86 1.48 5.08 -16.35
C ALA A 86 0.28 5.34 -17.27
N ASP A 87 0.31 4.79 -18.48
CA ASP A 87 -0.66 5.10 -19.54
C ASP A 87 -1.84 4.11 -19.61
N HIS A 88 -1.77 3.02 -18.85
CA HIS A 88 -2.76 1.94 -18.88
C HIS A 88 -4.07 2.32 -18.17
N TYR A 89 -5.14 1.59 -18.49
CA TYR A 89 -6.40 1.70 -17.77
C TYR A 89 -6.19 1.34 -16.30
N PRO A 90 -6.73 2.11 -15.33
CA PRO A 90 -6.49 1.86 -13.92
C PRO A 90 -7.29 0.64 -13.46
N GLU A 91 -6.66 -0.53 -13.46
CA GLU A 91 -7.18 -1.75 -12.87
C GLU A 91 -6.07 -2.48 -12.10
N PRO A 92 -6.32 -3.07 -10.92
CA PRO A 92 -5.26 -3.72 -10.13
C PRO A 92 -4.45 -4.79 -10.87
N SER A 93 -5.09 -5.54 -11.78
CA SER A 93 -4.46 -6.57 -12.62
C SER A 93 -3.31 -6.05 -13.48
N MET A 94 -3.30 -4.75 -13.83
CA MET A 94 -2.20 -4.14 -14.59
C MET A 94 -0.84 -4.33 -13.90
N PHE A 95 -0.82 -4.41 -12.57
CA PHE A 95 0.41 -4.60 -11.80
C PHE A 95 0.82 -6.07 -11.66
N GLY A 96 -0.02 -7.02 -12.09
CA GLY A 96 0.16 -8.44 -11.83
C GLY A 96 0.12 -8.76 -10.33
N VAL A 97 0.84 -9.80 -9.91
CA VAL A 97 0.97 -10.15 -8.49
C VAL A 97 1.73 -9.04 -7.76
N THR A 98 1.13 -8.50 -6.70
CA THR A 98 1.76 -7.47 -5.86
C THR A 98 2.81 -8.08 -4.95
N PRO A 99 3.91 -7.35 -4.65
CA PRO A 99 5.02 -7.86 -3.84
C PRO A 99 4.76 -7.83 -2.34
N ALA A 100 3.62 -7.30 -1.92
CA ALA A 100 3.06 -7.45 -0.57
C ALA A 100 1.70 -8.12 -0.68
N TYR A 101 1.22 -8.71 0.42
CA TYR A 101 -0.15 -9.22 0.49
C TYR A 101 -1.11 -8.22 1.13
N GLY A 102 -0.67 -7.40 2.09
CA GLY A 102 -1.57 -6.54 2.87
C GLY A 102 -1.73 -5.16 2.24
N LEU A 103 -0.64 -4.40 2.20
CA LEU A 103 -0.58 -3.05 1.67
C LEU A 103 0.69 -2.85 0.83
N TYR A 104 0.50 -2.46 -0.43
CA TYR A 104 1.57 -2.07 -1.34
C TYR A 104 1.42 -0.58 -1.68
N VAL A 105 2.44 0.21 -1.34
CA VAL A 105 2.45 1.66 -1.61
C VAL A 105 3.65 2.01 -2.46
N ARG A 106 3.40 2.74 -3.55
CA ARG A 106 4.43 3.26 -4.43
C ARG A 106 4.17 4.72 -4.82
N HIS A 107 5.19 5.57 -4.75
CA HIS A 107 5.12 7.00 -5.07
C HIS A 107 4.03 7.71 -4.24
N ALA A 108 4.27 7.86 -2.94
CA ALA A 108 3.31 8.48 -2.03
C ALA A 108 3.99 9.44 -1.04
N ARG A 109 3.21 10.41 -0.55
CA ARG A 109 3.62 11.35 0.49
C ARG A 109 2.57 11.39 1.60
N ASN A 110 3.00 11.43 2.86
CA ASN A 110 2.12 11.52 4.03
C ASN A 110 1.03 10.43 4.07
N LEU A 111 1.45 9.17 4.16
CA LEU A 111 0.56 8.04 4.41
C LEU A 111 0.34 7.84 5.91
N GLU A 112 -0.90 7.69 6.34
CA GLU A 112 -1.26 7.34 7.72
C GLU A 112 -2.13 6.07 7.74
N VAL A 113 -1.71 5.06 8.51
CA VAL A 113 -2.47 3.83 8.73
C VAL A 113 -2.67 3.61 10.22
N HIS A 114 -3.93 3.68 10.66
CA HIS A 114 -4.31 3.53 12.06
C HIS A 114 -5.25 2.34 12.26
N HIS A 115 -5.05 1.53 13.29
CA HIS A 115 -6.02 0.49 13.68
C HIS A 115 -6.36 -0.44 12.52
N ALA A 116 -5.33 -1.03 11.91
CA ALA A 116 -5.49 -1.93 10.76
C ALA A 116 -5.15 -3.38 11.13
N ASP A 117 -5.89 -4.34 10.60
CA ASP A 117 -5.69 -5.77 10.79
C ASP A 117 -5.58 -6.46 9.42
N LEU A 118 -4.35 -6.77 9.02
CA LEU A 118 -4.03 -7.36 7.73
C LEU A 118 -3.71 -8.84 7.92
N ARG A 119 -4.60 -9.71 7.44
CA ARG A 119 -4.53 -11.15 7.66
C ARG A 119 -4.42 -11.92 6.35
N SER A 120 -3.91 -13.15 6.47
CA SER A 120 -3.97 -14.18 5.44
C SER A 120 -4.62 -15.44 6.04
N ALA A 121 -5.54 -16.06 5.29
CA ALA A 121 -6.19 -17.31 5.66
C ALA A 121 -5.31 -18.54 5.36
N GLY A 122 -4.37 -18.42 4.42
CA GLY A 122 -3.43 -19.45 4.04
C GLY A 122 -1.96 -19.01 4.18
N PRO A 123 -1.00 -19.91 3.86
CA PRO A 123 0.41 -19.58 3.82
C PRO A 123 0.69 -18.37 2.91
N GLU A 124 1.57 -17.47 3.33
CA GLU A 124 1.86 -16.25 2.59
C GLU A 124 3.33 -15.87 2.75
N GLY A 125 4.07 -15.93 1.64
CA GLY A 125 5.50 -15.67 1.57
C GLY A 125 5.87 -14.21 1.30
N ARG A 126 4.90 -13.36 0.96
CA ARG A 126 5.12 -11.92 0.78
C ARG A 126 5.01 -11.17 2.10
N PRO A 127 5.70 -10.04 2.26
CA PRO A 127 5.54 -9.17 3.42
C PRO A 127 4.09 -8.61 3.50
N PRO A 128 3.59 -8.34 4.71
CA PRO A 128 2.36 -7.58 4.91
C PRO A 128 2.40 -6.20 4.27
N VAL A 129 3.50 -5.46 4.43
CA VAL A 129 3.63 -4.08 3.93
C VAL A 129 4.88 -3.93 3.08
N LEU A 130 4.73 -3.32 1.91
CA LEU A 130 5.85 -2.85 1.10
C LEU A 130 5.64 -1.39 0.71
N LEU A 131 6.64 -0.57 1.00
CA LEU A 131 6.69 0.85 0.65
C LEU A 131 7.85 1.07 -0.33
N ASP A 132 7.56 1.72 -1.45
CA ASP A 132 8.55 2.04 -2.48
C ASP A 132 8.41 3.49 -2.94
N ASP A 133 9.43 4.32 -2.72
CA ASP A 133 9.36 5.76 -2.98
C ASP A 133 8.25 6.46 -2.18
N VAL A 134 8.39 6.41 -0.85
CA VAL A 134 7.43 7.00 0.07
C VAL A 134 8.11 8.04 0.95
N ASP A 135 7.50 9.22 1.02
CA ASP A 135 7.98 10.34 1.82
C ASP A 135 6.98 10.64 2.94
N GLY A 136 7.27 10.12 4.14
CA GLY A 136 6.38 10.18 5.29
C GLY A 136 5.34 9.06 5.29
N ALA A 137 5.52 8.08 6.17
CA ALA A 137 4.52 7.05 6.45
C ALA A 137 4.40 6.77 7.96
N GLY A 138 3.17 6.75 8.47
CA GLY A 138 2.83 6.43 9.85
C GLY A 138 2.00 5.16 9.95
N PHE A 139 2.40 4.26 10.84
CA PHE A 139 1.65 3.04 11.19
C PHE A 139 1.44 3.00 12.69
N ASP A 140 0.19 2.94 13.12
CA ASP A 140 -0.19 3.00 14.52
C ASP A 140 -1.28 1.95 14.81
N HIS A 141 -1.08 1.13 15.83
CA HIS A 141 -2.02 0.05 16.21
C HIS A 141 -2.32 -0.93 15.05
N VAL A 142 -1.28 -1.40 14.36
CA VAL A 142 -1.42 -2.28 13.19
C VAL A 142 -1.09 -3.74 13.52
N ARG A 143 -1.96 -4.66 13.10
CA ARG A 143 -1.81 -6.10 13.30
C ARG A 143 -1.59 -6.80 11.97
N PHE A 144 -0.79 -7.86 12.02
CA PHE A 144 -0.42 -8.67 10.87
C PHE A 144 -0.55 -10.15 11.22
N ALA A 145 -1.12 -10.94 10.32
CA ALA A 145 -0.98 -12.39 10.43
C ALA A 145 0.49 -12.76 10.15
N ARG A 146 1.07 -13.63 10.99
CA ARG A 146 2.40 -14.21 10.74
C ARG A 146 2.31 -15.13 9.52
N GLY A 147 2.78 -14.62 8.38
CA GLY A 147 3.14 -15.42 7.22
C GLY A 147 4.52 -16.05 7.38
N THR A 148 5.05 -16.60 6.29
CA THR A 148 6.43 -17.14 6.23
C THR A 148 7.45 -16.10 5.77
N ALA A 149 7.01 -14.87 5.50
CA ALA A 149 7.87 -13.77 5.08
C ALA A 149 8.92 -13.41 6.13
N ALA A 150 10.13 -13.08 5.67
CA ALA A 150 11.26 -12.73 6.54
C ALA A 150 11.10 -11.38 7.26
N ALA A 151 10.29 -10.47 6.70
CA ALA A 151 10.08 -9.12 7.23
C ALA A 151 8.60 -8.70 7.17
N THR A 152 8.17 -7.95 8.18
CA THR A 152 6.82 -7.34 8.22
C THR A 152 6.71 -6.14 7.27
N PHE A 153 7.75 -5.30 7.26
CA PHE A 153 7.85 -4.12 6.41
C PHE A 153 9.05 -4.26 5.47
N VAL A 154 8.83 -4.05 4.18
CA VAL A 154 9.89 -3.87 3.18
C VAL A 154 9.89 -2.42 2.74
N LEU A 155 11.03 -1.74 2.92
CA LEU A 155 11.18 -0.32 2.63
C LEU A 155 12.18 -0.14 1.47
N ARG A 156 11.75 0.53 0.40
CA ARG A 156 12.59 0.90 -0.75
C ARG A 156 12.47 2.41 -0.95
N ARG A 157 13.59 3.13 -0.92
CA ARG A 157 13.60 4.60 -1.14
C ARG A 157 12.58 5.35 -0.25
N VAL A 158 12.48 4.96 1.03
CA VAL A 158 11.56 5.58 2.00
C VAL A 158 12.30 6.64 2.79
N ARG A 159 11.72 7.84 2.90
CA ARG A 159 12.17 8.91 3.79
C ARG A 159 11.05 9.17 4.80
N GLY A 160 11.37 9.20 6.09
CA GLY A 160 10.35 9.42 7.12
C GLY A 160 9.43 8.22 7.33
N ILE A 161 9.63 7.48 8.43
CA ILE A 161 8.69 6.44 8.85
C ILE A 161 8.49 6.43 10.36
N ALA A 162 7.24 6.35 10.79
CA ALA A 162 6.85 6.15 12.18
C ALA A 162 6.03 4.85 12.29
N ILE A 163 6.38 4.00 13.24
CA ILE A 163 5.70 2.75 13.58
C ILE A 163 5.50 2.77 15.09
N GLN A 164 4.26 2.59 15.53
CA GLN A 164 3.88 2.51 16.92
C GLN A 164 2.86 1.39 17.10
N ASP A 165 3.00 0.59 18.15
CA ASP A 165 2.03 -0.45 18.53
C ASP A 165 1.71 -1.43 17.38
N ALA A 166 2.73 -1.76 16.59
CA ALA A 166 2.62 -2.70 15.47
C ALA A 166 2.97 -4.13 15.89
N GLN A 167 2.08 -5.09 15.61
CA GLN A 167 2.23 -6.47 16.07
C GLN A 167 3.55 -7.10 15.58
N GLY A 168 4.41 -7.48 16.52
CA GLY A 168 5.68 -8.16 16.24
C GLY A 168 6.74 -7.27 15.59
N VAL A 169 6.56 -5.94 15.63
CA VAL A 169 7.52 -4.94 15.15
C VAL A 169 7.81 -3.98 16.30
N ALA A 170 9.08 -3.67 16.52
CA ALA A 170 9.45 -2.67 17.52
C ALA A 170 9.02 -1.27 17.06
N ASP A 171 8.62 -0.44 18.00
CA ASP A 171 8.34 0.96 17.73
C ASP A 171 9.56 1.64 17.11
N LEU A 172 9.30 2.47 16.11
CA LEU A 172 10.32 3.09 15.28
C LEU A 172 9.88 4.49 14.89
N ALA A 173 10.73 5.48 15.14
CA ALA A 173 10.60 6.79 14.52
C ALA A 173 11.91 7.11 13.80
N ARG A 174 11.85 7.25 12.47
CA ARG A 174 12.96 7.72 11.64
C ARG A 174 12.54 9.01 10.97
N SER A 175 13.12 10.12 11.41
CA SER A 175 12.86 11.46 10.91
C SER A 175 13.97 11.93 9.99
N ASP A 176 13.95 11.46 8.73
CA ASP A 176 14.66 12.12 7.64
C ASP A 176 13.71 13.09 6.88
N HIS A 177 12.55 13.37 7.48
CA HIS A 177 11.46 14.17 6.91
C HIS A 177 11.50 15.59 7.50
N ALA A 178 11.60 16.61 6.65
CA ALA A 178 11.33 17.98 7.05
C ALA A 178 9.85 18.08 7.42
N GLN A 179 9.53 18.27 8.70
CA GLN A 179 8.14 18.44 9.13
C GLN A 179 7.53 19.64 8.38
N ALA A 180 6.47 19.39 7.62
CA ALA A 180 5.64 20.48 7.11
C ALA A 180 4.82 21.00 8.30
N ALA A 181 5.16 22.19 8.78
CA ALA A 181 4.32 22.92 9.72
C ALA A 181 2.99 23.25 9.02
N PHE A 182 1.88 22.96 9.70
CA PHE A 182 0.54 23.38 9.31
C PHE A 182 0.35 24.89 9.51
#